data_AF-A0A5D6Y4F1-F1
#
_entry.id   AF-A0A5D6Y4F1-F1
#
_cell.length_a   1.000
_cell.length_b   1.000
_cell.length_c   1.000
_cell.angle_alpha   90.00
_cell.angle_beta   90.00
_cell.angle_gamma   90.00
#
_symmetry.space_group_name_H-M   'P 1'
#
loop_
_entity.id
_entity.type
_entity.pdbx_description
1 polymer ?
#
loop_
_entity_poly.entity_id
_entity_poly.type
_entity_poly.pdbx_seq_one_letter_code
_entity_poly.pdbx_strand_id
1 'polypeptide(L)'
;MKFLAIASLFAVLVAPVVSVSAADDVTVRSGEKTWGYKNNDPDVYGPAEWGAQYPTCAGKRQSPIDIAVRSGCRDGGSDDEKKTPFPLKFTG
;
A
#
# COMPACT_ATOMS: atom_id res chain seq x y z
N MET A 1 55.38 9.06 -43.56
CA MET A 1 55.16 7.97 -42.59
C MET A 1 55.45 8.53 -41.20
N LYS A 2 54.54 8.27 -40.23
CA LYS A 2 54.68 8.47 -38.77
C LYS A 2 54.65 9.97 -38.33
N PHE A 3 53.88 10.42 -37.35
CA PHE A 3 53.35 9.77 -36.14
C PHE A 3 51.94 10.29 -35.78
N LEU A 4 51.07 9.35 -35.39
CA LEU A 4 49.84 9.58 -34.65
C LEU A 4 50.19 9.88 -33.19
N ALA A 5 49.62 10.92 -32.59
CA ALA A 5 49.48 11.01 -31.14
C ALA A 5 48.09 11.57 -30.83
N ILE A 6 47.26 10.67 -30.36
CA ILE A 6 45.82 10.78 -30.18
C ILE A 6 45.54 11.50 -28.86
N ALA A 7 44.52 12.34 -28.88
CA ALA A 7 44.01 13.15 -27.79
C ALA A 7 43.85 12.37 -26.47
N SER A 8 44.46 12.88 -25.40
CA SER A 8 44.15 12.50 -24.03
C SER A 8 43.63 13.73 -23.29
N LEU A 9 42.32 13.88 -23.26
CA LEU A 9 41.61 14.85 -22.44
C LEU A 9 40.30 14.19 -21.99
N PHE A 10 40.41 13.15 -21.15
CA PHE A 10 39.28 12.67 -20.34
C PHE A 10 39.25 13.45 -19.04
N ALA A 11 38.74 14.68 -19.09
CA ALA A 11 38.27 15.38 -17.91
C ALA A 11 36.89 14.79 -17.54
N VAL A 12 36.88 13.77 -16.68
CA VAL A 12 35.65 13.21 -16.11
C VAL A 12 35.09 14.22 -15.11
N LEU A 13 34.22 15.11 -15.60
CA LEU A 13 33.35 15.93 -14.77
C LEU A 13 32.29 15.02 -14.14
N VAL A 14 32.56 14.55 -12.92
CA VAL A 14 31.54 13.94 -12.06
C VAL A 14 30.59 15.06 -11.62
N ALA A 15 29.49 15.23 -12.33
CA ALA A 15 28.38 16.03 -11.86
C ALA A 15 27.66 15.25 -10.74
N PRO A 16 27.33 15.87 -9.58
CA PRO A 16 26.48 15.23 -8.59
C PRO A 16 25.09 15.07 -9.18
N VAL A 17 24.70 13.84 -9.47
CA VAL A 17 23.33 13.52 -9.88
C VAL A 17 22.47 13.68 -8.65
N VAL A 18 21.80 14.81 -8.51
CA VAL A 18 20.77 14.99 -7.49
C VAL A 18 19.59 14.14 -7.93
N SER A 19 19.44 12.96 -7.35
CA SER A 19 18.27 12.10 -7.57
C SER A 19 17.05 12.79 -6.95
N VAL A 20 16.35 13.61 -7.74
CA VAL A 20 14.98 14.00 -7.45
C VAL A 20 14.12 12.76 -7.60
N SER A 21 13.64 12.22 -6.48
CA SER A 21 12.54 11.27 -6.49
C SER A 21 11.33 11.99 -7.05
N ALA A 22 10.86 11.60 -8.24
CA ALA A 22 9.56 12.04 -8.71
C ALA A 22 8.53 11.54 -7.69
N ALA A 23 7.85 12.46 -7.02
CA ALA A 23 6.53 12.14 -6.50
C ALA A 23 5.68 11.85 -7.75
N ASP A 24 5.15 10.64 -7.86
CA ASP A 24 4.02 10.39 -8.76
C ASP A 24 2.88 11.28 -8.26
N ASP A 25 2.82 12.49 -8.81
CA ASP A 25 1.66 13.35 -8.68
C ASP A 25 0.54 12.57 -9.37
N VAL A 26 -0.38 12.01 -8.57
CA VAL A 26 -1.61 11.39 -9.07
C VAL A 26 -2.45 12.50 -9.67
N THR A 27 -2.05 12.92 -10.87
CA THR A 27 -2.87 13.71 -11.76
C THR A 27 -4.00 12.81 -12.19
N VAL A 28 -5.15 12.90 -11.52
CA VAL A 28 -6.38 12.27 -11.99
C VAL A 28 -6.62 12.83 -13.39
N ARG A 29 -6.32 12.05 -14.43
CA ARG A 29 -6.54 12.48 -15.81
C ARG A 29 -8.04 12.64 -15.98
N SER A 30 -8.48 13.73 -16.61
CA SER A 30 -9.91 13.93 -16.91
C SER A 30 -10.42 12.74 -17.74
N GLY A 31 -11.28 11.90 -17.15
CA GLY A 31 -11.77 10.64 -17.74
C GLY A 31 -11.17 9.36 -17.17
N GLU A 32 -10.22 9.45 -16.22
CA GLU A 32 -9.77 8.31 -15.43
C GLU A 32 -10.76 8.01 -14.31
N LYS A 33 -11.13 6.74 -14.21
CA LYS A 33 -12.07 6.22 -13.23
C LYS A 33 -11.45 6.37 -11.83
N THR A 34 -12.12 7.07 -10.90
CA THR A 34 -11.61 7.25 -9.53
C THR A 34 -11.93 6.03 -8.66
N TRP A 35 -11.42 5.95 -7.43
CA TRP A 35 -11.79 4.88 -6.50
C TRP A 35 -13.11 5.22 -5.76
N GLY A 36 -13.95 4.22 -5.51
CA GLY A 36 -15.20 4.38 -4.75
C GLY A 36 -15.91 3.05 -4.50
N TYR A 37 -17.07 3.08 -3.85
CA TYR A 37 -17.83 1.85 -3.53
C TYR A 37 -18.76 1.35 -4.65
N LYS A 38 -18.69 1.95 -5.84
CA LYS A 38 -19.44 1.57 -7.05
C LYS A 38 -20.91 1.27 -6.77
N ASN A 39 -21.63 2.27 -6.26
CA ASN A 39 -23.08 2.24 -6.08
C ASN A 39 -23.79 2.55 -7.41
N ASN A 40 -23.61 1.69 -8.41
CA ASN A 40 -24.06 1.90 -9.81
C ASN A 40 -23.37 3.05 -10.56
N ASP A 41 -22.34 3.65 -9.97
CA ASP A 41 -21.54 4.66 -10.62
C ASP A 41 -20.54 4.00 -11.59
N PRO A 42 -20.68 4.18 -12.92
CA PRO A 42 -19.79 3.60 -13.90
C PRO A 42 -18.41 4.27 -13.91
N ASP A 43 -18.25 5.44 -13.30
CA ASP A 43 -17.04 6.26 -13.32
C ASP A 43 -16.15 6.05 -12.08
N VAL A 44 -16.47 5.03 -11.25
CA VAL A 44 -15.63 4.61 -10.10
C VAL A 44 -15.22 3.13 -10.11
N TYR A 45 -13.95 2.83 -9.84
CA TYR A 45 -13.48 1.48 -9.55
C TYR A 45 -14.08 1.05 -8.23
N GLY A 46 -14.80 -0.07 -8.24
CA GLY A 46 -15.35 -0.66 -7.02
C GLY A 46 -14.31 -1.47 -6.24
N PRO A 47 -14.63 -1.91 -5.01
CA PRO A 47 -13.71 -2.70 -4.18
C PRO A 47 -13.14 -3.95 -4.87
N ALA A 48 -13.92 -4.59 -5.74
CA ALA A 48 -13.49 -5.74 -6.53
C ALA A 48 -12.43 -5.38 -7.61
N GLU A 49 -12.39 -4.12 -8.06
CA GLU A 49 -11.49 -3.62 -9.10
C GLU A 49 -10.24 -2.95 -8.49
N TRP A 50 -10.28 -2.55 -7.21
CA TRP A 50 -9.16 -1.87 -6.54
C TRP A 50 -7.87 -2.68 -6.56
N GLY A 51 -7.93 -4.01 -6.47
CA GLY A 51 -6.73 -4.85 -6.51
C GLY A 51 -5.95 -4.76 -7.82
N ALA A 52 -6.61 -4.43 -8.94
CA ALA A 52 -5.97 -4.26 -10.24
C ALA A 52 -5.29 -2.88 -10.38
N GLN A 53 -5.94 -1.83 -9.87
CA GLN A 53 -5.43 -0.45 -9.96
C GLN A 53 -4.46 -0.10 -8.83
N TYR A 54 -4.65 -0.69 -7.65
CA TYR A 54 -3.87 -0.47 -6.43
C TYR A 54 -3.37 -1.84 -5.93
N PRO A 55 -2.18 -2.30 -6.37
CA PRO A 55 -1.70 -3.67 -6.12
C PRO A 55 -1.65 -4.07 -4.63
N THR A 56 -1.51 -3.10 -3.73
CA THR A 56 -1.54 -3.33 -2.28
C THR A 56 -2.89 -3.86 -1.79
N CYS A 57 -3.99 -3.47 -2.43
CA CYS A 57 -5.35 -3.92 -2.10
C CYS A 57 -5.57 -5.41 -2.45
N ALA A 58 -4.78 -6.00 -3.34
CA ALA A 58 -4.79 -7.43 -3.62
C ALA A 58 -3.88 -8.24 -2.67
N GLY A 59 -3.32 -7.61 -1.64
CA GLY A 59 -2.46 -8.27 -0.67
C GLY A 59 -3.18 -9.30 0.22
N LYS A 60 -2.41 -10.19 0.86
CA LYS A 60 -2.95 -11.25 1.73
C LYS A 60 -3.27 -10.80 3.17
N ARG A 61 -2.96 -9.55 3.51
CA ARG A 61 -3.06 -8.98 4.86
C ARG A 61 -3.92 -7.71 4.84
N GLN A 62 -5.08 -7.80 4.20
CA GLN A 62 -6.02 -6.70 4.04
C GLN A 62 -7.13 -6.79 5.09
N SER A 63 -7.81 -5.67 5.29
CA SER A 63 -8.99 -5.54 6.14
C SER A 63 -10.19 -5.10 5.30
N PRO A 64 -11.44 -5.34 5.74
CA PRO A 64 -11.84 -6.02 6.99
C PRO A 64 -11.68 -7.54 6.94
N ILE A 65 -11.75 -8.18 8.11
CA ILE A 65 -11.84 -9.64 8.28
C ILE A 65 -12.98 -9.97 9.25
N ASP A 66 -13.51 -11.18 9.14
CA ASP A 66 -14.37 -11.74 10.18
C ASP A 66 -13.51 -12.19 11.37
N ILE A 67 -13.81 -11.69 12.58
CA ILE A 67 -13.07 -12.03 13.79
C ILE A 67 -13.74 -13.26 14.41
N ALA A 68 -13.13 -14.42 14.17
CA ALA A 68 -13.60 -15.67 14.77
C ALA A 68 -13.43 -15.66 16.30
N VAL A 69 -14.53 -15.48 17.02
CA VAL A 69 -14.56 -15.60 18.49
C VAL A 69 -14.44 -17.08 18.85
N ARG A 70 -13.28 -17.49 19.37
CA ARG A 70 -13.10 -18.83 19.93
C ARG A 70 -13.51 -18.80 21.41
N SER A 71 -14.43 -19.68 21.80
CA SER A 71 -14.68 -19.97 23.21
C SER A 71 -13.43 -20.63 23.80
N GLY A 72 -12.61 -19.85 24.50
CA GLY A 72 -11.41 -20.36 25.16
C GLY A 72 -10.10 -19.74 24.73
N CYS A 73 -10.06 -18.44 24.39
CA CYS A 73 -8.85 -17.67 24.66
C CYS A 73 -8.57 -17.78 26.18
N ARG A 74 -7.80 -18.79 26.58
CA ARG A 74 -7.26 -18.91 27.94
C ARG A 74 -6.41 -17.68 28.16
N ASP A 75 -6.93 -16.75 28.95
CA ASP A 75 -6.11 -15.78 29.65
C ASP A 75 -4.99 -16.62 30.30
N GLY A 76 -3.72 -16.27 30.07
CA GLY A 76 -2.59 -16.97 30.70
C GLY A 76 -2.50 -16.74 32.22
N GLY A 77 -3.62 -16.38 32.85
CA GLY A 77 -3.80 -16.26 34.30
C GLY A 77 -4.24 -17.61 34.86
N SER A 78 -3.34 -18.21 35.60
CA SER A 78 -3.52 -19.42 36.38
C SER A 78 -4.42 -19.18 37.58
N ASP A 79 -5.70 -18.91 37.39
CA ASP A 79 -6.63 -18.70 38.51
C ASP A 79 -8.06 -19.02 38.08
N ASP A 80 -8.68 -19.97 38.77
CA ASP A 80 -10.05 -20.44 38.59
C ASP A 80 -11.12 -19.34 38.82
N GLU A 81 -11.30 -18.42 37.88
CA GLU A 81 -12.54 -17.65 37.80
C GLU A 81 -13.07 -17.60 36.37
N LYS A 82 -14.29 -18.10 36.23
CA LYS A 82 -15.08 -18.18 35.00
C LYS A 82 -15.42 -16.75 34.53
N LYS A 83 -14.44 -16.03 33.97
CA LYS A 83 -14.63 -14.71 33.36
C LYS A 83 -15.55 -14.86 32.16
N THR A 84 -16.81 -14.51 32.33
CA THR A 84 -17.73 -14.27 31.24
C THR A 84 -17.10 -13.22 30.31
N PRO A 85 -17.16 -13.39 28.97
CA PRO A 85 -16.71 -12.35 28.06
C PRO A 85 -17.49 -11.07 28.38
N PHE A 86 -16.80 -10.01 28.79
CA PHE A 86 -17.46 -8.72 29.02
C PHE A 86 -18.10 -8.28 27.70
N PRO A 87 -19.42 -8.06 27.64
CA PRO A 87 -20.05 -7.56 26.42
C PRO A 87 -19.46 -6.18 26.12
N LEU A 88 -18.93 -5.99 24.92
CA LEU A 88 -18.49 -4.69 24.41
C LEU A 88 -19.71 -3.76 24.42
N LYS A 89 -19.83 -2.94 25.47
CA LYS A 89 -20.90 -1.94 25.57
C LYS A 89 -20.48 -0.70 24.80
N PHE A 90 -21.01 -0.56 23.60
CA PHE A 90 -21.02 0.72 22.91
C PHE A 90 -22.23 1.50 23.42
N THR A 91 -22.01 2.38 24.39
CA THR A 91 -23.00 3.41 24.74
C THR A 91 -22.98 4.47 23.64
N GLY A 92 -24.13 4.66 22.99
CA GLY A 92 -24.37 5.74 22.03
C GLY A 92 -24.74 7.06 22.70
#